data_AF-A0A439PGS1-F1
#
_entry.id   AF-A0A439PGS1-F1
#
_cell.length_a   1.000
_cell.length_b   1.000
_cell.length_c   1.000
_cell.angle_alpha   90.00
_cell.angle_beta   90.00
_cell.angle_gamma   90.00
#
_symmetry.space_group_name_H-M   'P 1'
#
loop_
_entity.id
_entity.type
_entity.pdbx_description
1 polymer ?
#
loop_
_entity_poly.entity_id
_entity_poly.type
_entity_poly.pdbx_seq_one_letter_code
_entity_poly.pdbx_strand_id
1 'polypeptide(L)' 'MPKKKSRPALHAMAAASRSETAEAVYFARKCGLTPDEALRMIREAQQISEPKTPAREKRKR' A
#
# COMPACT_ATOMS: atom_id res chain seq x y z
N MET A 1 6.53 -21.89 24.60
CA MET A 1 6.72 -20.44 24.38
C MET A 1 5.89 -19.97 23.20
N PRO A 2 4.87 -19.13 23.37
CA PRO A 2 4.00 -18.65 22.29
C PRO A 2 4.78 -17.68 21.38
N LYS A 3 4.89 -17.99 20.08
CA LYS A 3 5.42 -17.06 19.08
C LYS A 3 4.44 -15.90 18.94
N LYS A 4 4.76 -14.74 19.55
CA LYS A 4 4.03 -13.48 19.34
C LYS A 4 4.18 -13.10 17.87
N LYS A 5 3.20 -13.48 17.05
CA LYS A 5 3.13 -13.13 15.63
C LYS A 5 3.00 -11.61 15.53
N SER A 6 3.93 -11.05 14.79
CA SER A 6 4.13 -9.63 14.56
C SER A 6 2.79 -8.95 14.22
N ARG A 7 2.42 -7.95 15.04
CA ARG A 7 1.29 -7.05 14.82
C ARG A 7 1.46 -5.93 13.76
N PRO A 8 2.57 -5.74 13.00
CA PRO A 8 2.59 -4.69 11.99
C PRO A 8 1.68 -4.96 10.78
N ALA A 9 1.46 -6.24 10.42
CA ALA A 9 0.73 -6.62 9.19
C ALA A 9 -0.76 -6.24 9.20
N LEU A 10 -1.36 -6.00 10.37
CA LEU A 10 -2.76 -5.54 10.47
C LEU A 10 -2.90 -4.04 10.25
N HIS A 11 -1.83 -3.27 10.49
CA HIS A 11 -1.90 -1.80 10.49
C HIS A 11 -1.91 -1.22 9.07
N ALA A 12 -1.19 -1.86 8.13
CA ALA A 12 -1.13 -1.40 6.75
C ALA A 12 -2.48 -1.60 6.02
N MET A 13 -3.12 -2.75 6.26
CA MET A 13 -4.47 -3.07 5.77
C MET A 13 -5.54 -2.16 6.38
N ALA A 14 -5.44 -1.83 7.69
CA ALA A 14 -6.45 -1.02 8.38
C ALA A 14 -6.53 0.42 7.85
N ALA A 15 -5.43 0.93 7.29
CA ALA A 15 -5.36 2.27 6.67
C ALA A 15 -5.64 2.26 5.16
N ALA A 16 -5.82 1.08 4.55
CA ALA A 16 -6.05 0.96 3.12
C ALA A 16 -7.53 1.12 2.76
N SER A 17 -7.79 1.65 1.56
CA SER A 17 -9.15 1.67 1.01
C SER A 17 -9.63 0.24 0.73
N ARG A 18 -10.96 0.06 0.64
CA ARG A 18 -11.55 -1.26 0.33
C ARG A 18 -11.10 -1.78 -1.04
N SER A 19 -10.89 -0.89 -2.00
CA SER A 19 -10.35 -1.21 -3.34
C SER A 19 -8.90 -1.69 -3.27
N GLU A 20 -8.02 -0.95 -2.59
CA GLU A 20 -6.62 -1.35 -2.41
C GLU A 20 -6.49 -2.72 -1.72
N THR A 21 -7.34 -2.97 -0.71
CA THR A 21 -7.33 -4.24 0.01
C THR A 21 -7.74 -5.41 -0.88
N ALA A 22 -8.78 -5.23 -1.71
CA ALA A 22 -9.24 -6.27 -2.62
C ALA A 22 -8.18 -6.60 -3.69
N GLU A 23 -7.54 -5.57 -4.25
CA GLU A 23 -6.45 -5.71 -5.21
C GLU A 23 -5.24 -6.40 -4.58
N ALA A 24 -4.83 -5.97 -3.37
CA ALA A 24 -3.72 -6.59 -2.65
C ALA A 24 -3.95 -8.08 -2.39
N VAL A 25 -5.16 -8.48 -1.99
CA VAL A 25 -5.51 -9.89 -1.80
C VAL A 25 -5.48 -10.67 -3.12
N TYR A 26 -5.95 -10.07 -4.21
CA TYR A 26 -5.91 -10.69 -5.54
C TYR A 26 -4.46 -10.94 -6.00
N PHE A 27 -3.59 -9.94 -5.90
CA PHE A 27 -2.18 -10.07 -6.26
C PHE A 27 -1.42 -11.02 -5.34
N ALA A 28 -1.69 -10.97 -4.04
CA ALA A 28 -1.12 -11.91 -3.07
C ALA A 28 -1.37 -13.37 -3.48
N ARG A 29 -2.62 -13.71 -3.83
CA ARG A 29 -3.00 -15.06 -4.27
C ARG A 29 -2.34 -15.45 -5.59
N LYS A 30 -2.21 -14.52 -6.53
CA LYS A 30 -1.70 -14.79 -7.87
C LYS A 30 -0.17 -14.89 -7.92
N CYS A 31 0.51 -14.08 -7.13
CA CYS A 31 1.97 -13.95 -7.13
C CYS A 31 2.66 -14.72 -5.99
N GLY A 32 1.89 -15.34 -5.09
CA GLY A 32 2.43 -16.02 -3.92
C GLY A 32 2.99 -15.06 -2.86
N LEU A 33 2.49 -13.83 -2.83
CA LEU A 33 2.89 -12.80 -1.87
C LEU A 33 1.95 -12.77 -0.66
N THR A 34 2.35 -12.10 0.40
CA THR A 34 1.41 -11.73 1.47
C THR A 34 0.56 -10.52 1.04
N PRO A 35 -0.68 -10.37 1.53
CA PRO A 35 -1.49 -9.17 1.25
C PRO A 35 -0.82 -7.85 1.63
N ASP A 36 0.03 -7.86 2.67
CA ASP A 36 0.79 -6.69 3.10
C ASP A 36 1.90 -6.31 2.10
N GLU A 37 2.64 -7.29 1.59
CA GLU A 37 3.62 -7.08 0.52
C GLU A 37 2.96 -6.55 -0.75
N ALA A 38 1.84 -7.15 -1.16
CA ALA A 38 1.09 -6.70 -2.32
C ALA A 38 0.57 -5.25 -2.14
N LEU A 39 0.08 -4.89 -0.95
CA LEU A 39 -0.38 -3.54 -0.66
C LEU A 39 0.74 -2.50 -0.68
N ARG A 40 1.92 -2.84 -0.13
CA ARG A 40 3.11 -1.98 -0.22
C ARG A 40 3.48 -1.72 -1.67
N MET A 41 3.51 -2.75 -2.50
CA MET A 41 3.80 -2.63 -3.93
C MET A 41 2.75 -1.79 -4.68
N ILE A 42 1.46 -1.93 -4.37
CA ILE A 42 0.40 -1.10 -4.96
C ILE A 42 0.63 0.38 -4.63
N ARG A 43 0.95 0.70 -3.37
CA ARG A 43 1.21 2.08 -2.94
C ARG A 43 2.49 2.64 -3.55
N GLU A 44 3.57 1.86 -3.59
CA GLU A 44 4.82 2.24 -4.26
C GLU A 44 4.59 2.49 -5.74
N ALA A 45 3.84 1.61 -6.42
CA ALA A 45 3.48 1.79 -7.81
C ALA A 45 2.66 3.06 -8.03
N GLN A 46 1.66 3.35 -7.19
CA GLN A 46 0.89 4.59 -7.25
C GLN A 46 1.78 5.84 -7.07
N GLN A 47 2.74 5.82 -6.15
CA GLN A 47 3.68 6.94 -5.97
C GLN A 47 4.63 7.13 -7.17
N ILE A 48 5.00 6.04 -7.84
CA ILE A 48 5.87 6.09 -9.03
C ILE A 48 5.07 6.48 -10.28
N SER A 49 3.80 6.06 -10.36
CA SER A 49 2.93 6.27 -11.53
C SER A 49 2.07 7.52 -11.44
N GLU A 50 2.04 8.23 -10.31
CA GLU A 50 1.85 9.66 -10.34
C GLU A 50 3.06 10.27 -11.06
N PRO A 51 2.94 10.74 -12.33
CA PRO A 51 3.94 11.65 -12.83
C PRO A 51 3.94 12.79 -11.83
N LYS A 52 5.12 13.07 -11.27
CA LYS A 52 5.43 14.26 -10.48
C LYS A 52 4.93 15.49 -11.26
N THR A 53 3.64 15.79 -11.17
CA THR A 53 3.13 17.11 -11.46
C THR A 53 3.62 17.91 -10.26
N PRO A 54 4.54 18.87 -10.44
CA PRO A 54 4.83 19.77 -9.35
C PRO A 54 3.50 20.41 -9.02
N ALA A 55 2.97 20.11 -7.84
CA ALA A 55 1.84 20.83 -7.29
C ALA A 55 2.23 22.30 -7.34
N ARG A 56 1.60 22.98 -8.32
CA ARG A 56 1.63 24.40 -8.52
C ARG A 56 1.05 25.02 -7.25
N GLU A 57 1.90 25.49 -6.34
CA GLU A 57 1.50 26.54 -5.43
C GLU A 57 2.22 27.84 -5.80
N LYS A 58 1.39 28.74 -6.33
CA LYS A 58 1.71 30.10 -6.68
C LYS A 58 1.72 30.95 -5.40
N ARG A 59 2.69 31.87 -5.34
CA ARG A 59 2.70 33.16 -4.62
C ARG A 59 2.92 33.16 -3.10
N LYS A 60 4.03 33.81 -2.70
CA LYS A 60 3.92 35.03 -1.88
C LYS A 60 4.83 36.11 -2.47
N ARG A 61 4.26 37.32 -2.54
CA ARG A 61 4.91 38.58 -2.92
C ARG A 61 5.97 38.98 -1.89
#